data_AF-A0A8E2WFR2-F1
#
_entry.id   AF-A0A8E2WFR2-F1
#
_cell.length_a   1.000
_cell.length_b   1.000
_cell.length_c   1.000
_cell.angle_alpha   90.00
_cell.angle_beta   90.00
_cell.angle_gamma   90.00
#
_symmetry.space_group_name_H-M   'P 1'
#
loop_
_entity.id
_entity.type
_entity.pdbx_description
1 polymer ?
#
loop_
_entity_poly.entity_id
_entity_poly.type
_entity_poly.pdbx_seq_one_letter_code
_entity_poly.pdbx_strand_id
1 'polypeptide(L)'
;MSRRAIPPPPLRLDDLPMFASDIEIAEAIVGRDNAEKWMRERLPALANKPGFPAIDEFHGGRPVKHVIRFYEKWLGTDASNATAPPGKADPGQWKTKSRSKHPA
;
A
#
# COMPACT_ATOMS: atom_id res chain seq x y z
N MET A 1 -17.31 -40.47 -14.16
CA MET A 1 -15.97 -39.91 -13.89
C MET A 1 -16.11 -38.42 -13.61
N SER A 2 -16.10 -38.01 -12.34
CA SER A 2 -16.15 -36.59 -11.99
C SER A 2 -14.80 -35.96 -12.30
N ARG A 3 -14.77 -34.95 -13.18
CA ARG A 3 -13.57 -34.13 -13.37
C ARG A 3 -13.26 -33.47 -12.02
N ARG A 4 -12.12 -33.82 -11.42
CA ARG A 4 -11.57 -33.06 -10.29
C ARG A 4 -11.36 -31.64 -10.80
N ALA A 5 -12.17 -30.70 -10.32
CA ALA A 5 -11.95 -29.29 -10.61
C ALA A 5 -10.58 -28.91 -10.03
N ILE A 6 -9.65 -28.52 -10.90
CA ILE A 6 -8.39 -27.93 -10.46
C ILE A 6 -8.77 -26.59 -9.85
N PRO A 7 -8.46 -26.32 -8.57
CA PRO A 7 -8.74 -25.02 -8.00
C PRO A 7 -7.99 -23.96 -8.80
N PRO A 8 -8.60 -22.77 -9.03
CA PRO A 8 -7.91 -21.69 -9.72
C PRO A 8 -6.59 -21.37 -8.99
N PRO A 9 -5.56 -20.91 -9.72
CA PRO A 9 -4.29 -20.53 -9.12
C PRO A 9 -4.51 -19.48 -8.03
N PRO A 10 -3.62 -19.43 -7.01
CA PRO A 10 -3.73 -18.44 -5.95
C PRO A 10 -3.63 -17.03 -6.54
N LEU A 11 -4.56 -16.16 -6.15
CA LEU A 11 -4.52 -14.74 -6.50
C LEU A 11 -3.24 -14.12 -5.92
N ARG A 12 -2.53 -13.33 -6.72
CA ARG A 12 -1.36 -12.56 -6.29
C ARG A 12 -1.70 -11.08 -6.36
N LEU A 13 -1.12 -10.28 -5.47
CA LEU A 13 -1.33 -8.82 -5.47
C LEU A 13 -0.94 -8.18 -6.81
N ASP A 14 0.07 -8.70 -7.51
CA ASP A 14 0.49 -8.17 -8.82
C ASP A 14 -0.45 -8.52 -9.97
N ASP A 15 -1.34 -9.49 -9.79
CA ASP A 15 -2.33 -9.90 -10.78
C ASP A 15 -3.67 -9.14 -10.61
N LEU A 16 -3.81 -8.36 -9.53
CA LEU A 16 -5.01 -7.57 -9.26
C LEU A 16 -5.09 -6.31 -10.15
N PRO A 17 -6.30 -5.80 -10.42
CA PRO A 17 -6.48 -4.49 -11.05
C PRO A 17 -5.82 -3.38 -10.21
N MET A 18 -5.58 -2.22 -10.83
CA MET A 18 -4.94 -1.08 -10.15
C MET A 18 -5.65 -0.67 -8.84
N PHE A 19 -6.98 -0.78 -8.84
CA PHE A 19 -7.84 -0.64 -7.67
C PHE A 19 -8.60 -1.95 -7.48
N ALA A 20 -8.45 -2.56 -6.31
CA ALA A 20 -9.09 -3.83 -5.99
C ALA A 20 -9.95 -3.71 -4.75
N SER A 21 -10.98 -4.55 -4.67
CA SER A 21 -11.85 -4.66 -3.51
C SER A 21 -11.11 -5.26 -2.31
N ASP A 22 -11.67 -5.04 -1.13
CA ASP A 22 -11.08 -5.58 0.12
C ASP A 22 -11.03 -7.10 0.14
N ILE A 23 -11.98 -7.77 -0.52
CA ILE A 23 -11.99 -9.24 -0.62
C ILE A 23 -10.90 -9.74 -1.57
N GLU A 24 -10.71 -9.11 -2.73
CA GLU A 24 -9.64 -9.49 -3.67
C GLU A 24 -8.25 -9.30 -3.06
N ILE A 25 -8.06 -8.20 -2.32
CA ILE A 25 -6.83 -7.93 -1.58
C ILE A 25 -6.64 -8.97 -0.46
N ALA A 26 -7.70 -9.31 0.27
CA ALA A 26 -7.64 -10.33 1.32
C ALA A 26 -7.29 -11.71 0.75
N GLU A 27 -7.94 -12.14 -0.33
CA GLU A 27 -7.62 -13.39 -1.02
C GLU A 27 -6.16 -13.43 -1.48
N ALA A 28 -5.65 -12.31 -2.01
CA ALA A 28 -4.27 -12.21 -2.46
C ALA A 28 -3.22 -12.20 -1.33
N ILE A 29 -3.58 -11.76 -0.12
CA ILE A 29 -2.68 -11.70 1.04
C ILE A 29 -2.70 -13.00 1.85
N VAL A 30 -3.89 -13.52 2.17
CA VAL A 30 -4.07 -14.64 3.12
C VAL A 30 -4.65 -15.91 2.50
N GLY A 31 -4.98 -15.88 1.21
CA GLY A 31 -5.68 -16.95 0.52
C GLY A 31 -7.20 -16.92 0.76
N ARG A 32 -7.94 -17.55 -0.15
CA ARG A 32 -9.41 -17.56 -0.15
C ARG A 32 -10.03 -18.01 1.17
N ASP A 33 -9.53 -19.10 1.74
CA ASP A 33 -10.10 -19.70 2.94
C ASP A 33 -10.01 -18.80 4.18
N ASN A 34 -9.09 -17.84 4.19
CA ASN A 34 -8.88 -16.91 5.30
C ASN A 34 -9.34 -15.48 5.01
N ALA A 35 -9.79 -15.20 3.78
CA ALA A 35 -10.05 -13.84 3.32
C ALA A 35 -11.14 -13.14 4.16
N GLU A 36 -12.26 -13.82 4.41
CA GLU A 36 -13.35 -13.29 5.23
C GLU A 36 -12.91 -13.00 6.67
N LYS A 37 -12.13 -13.90 7.27
CA LYS A 37 -11.60 -13.72 8.62
C LYS A 37 -10.69 -12.51 8.68
N TRP A 38 -9.80 -12.35 7.69
CA TRP A 38 -8.91 -11.21 7.60
C TRP A 38 -9.69 -9.89 7.43
N MET A 39 -10.74 -9.86 6.59
CA MET A 39 -11.58 -8.67 6.44
C MET A 39 -12.31 -8.29 7.72
N ARG A 40 -12.78 -9.28 8.49
CA ARG A 40 -13.50 -8.99 9.74
C ARG A 40 -12.56 -8.56 10.88
N GLU A 41 -11.40 -9.20 11.00
CA GLU A 41 -10.56 -9.09 12.19
C GLU A 41 -9.32 -8.20 11.99
N ARG A 42 -8.77 -8.15 10.78
CA ARG A 42 -7.52 -7.42 10.50
C ARG A 42 -7.74 -6.12 9.77
N LEU A 43 -8.59 -6.10 8.75
CA LEU A 43 -8.84 -4.90 7.96
C LEU A 43 -9.28 -3.69 8.81
N PRO A 44 -10.15 -3.79 9.83
CA PRO A 44 -10.53 -2.63 10.65
C PRO A 44 -9.35 -2.07 11.43
N ALA A 45 -8.47 -2.94 11.94
CA ALA A 45 -7.26 -2.52 12.62
C ALA A 45 -6.27 -1.83 11.66
N LEU A 46 -6.16 -2.32 10.42
CA LEU A 46 -5.30 -1.75 9.38
C LEU A 46 -5.81 -0.43 8.85
N ALA A 47 -7.12 -0.30 8.63
CA ALA A 47 -7.75 0.93 8.18
C ALA A 47 -7.49 2.12 9.14
N ASN A 48 -7.25 1.83 10.42
CA ASN A 48 -6.88 2.82 11.43
C ASN A 48 -5.38 3.11 11.51
N LYS A 49 -4.52 2.41 10.74
CA LYS A 49 -3.08 2.65 10.73
C LYS A 49 -2.72 3.78 9.77
N PRO A 50 -1.87 4.74 10.20
CA PRO A 50 -1.36 5.78 9.31
C PRO A 50 -0.71 5.16 8.06
N GLY A 51 -1.11 5.64 6.89
CA GLY A 51 -0.56 5.20 5.62
C GLY A 51 -1.19 3.93 5.03
N PHE A 52 -2.15 3.28 5.71
CA PHE A 52 -2.95 2.26 5.05
C PHE A 52 -3.89 2.93 4.04
N PRO A 53 -3.93 2.49 2.76
CA PRO A 53 -4.70 3.20 1.74
C PRO A 53 -6.19 3.15 2.03
N ALA A 54 -6.90 4.29 1.92
CA ALA A 54 -8.36 4.32 1.95
C ALA A 54 -8.96 3.71 0.66
N ILE A 55 -10.27 3.44 0.69
CA ILE A 55 -11.02 3.13 -0.53
C ILE A 55 -11.11 4.43 -1.33
N ASP A 56 -10.79 4.35 -2.62
CA ASP A 56 -10.99 5.44 -3.55
C ASP A 56 -12.47 5.48 -3.99
N GLU A 57 -13.17 6.57 -3.73
CA GLU A 57 -14.61 6.69 -4.02
C GLU A 57 -14.93 6.66 -5.53
N PHE A 58 -13.99 7.11 -6.37
CA PHE A 58 -14.20 7.16 -7.82
C PHE A 58 -13.97 5.79 -8.47
N HIS A 59 -12.95 5.06 -8.03
CA HIS A 59 -12.57 3.76 -8.59
C HIS A 59 -13.17 2.56 -7.81
N GLY A 60 -13.75 2.79 -6.63
CA GLY A 60 -14.47 1.77 -5.85
C GLY A 60 -13.60 0.72 -5.15
N GLY A 61 -12.29 0.94 -5.04
CA GLY A 61 -11.34 -0.01 -4.46
C GLY A 61 -10.12 0.66 -3.84
N ARG A 62 -9.24 -0.13 -3.23
CA ARG A 62 -7.97 0.40 -2.70
C ARG A 62 -6.88 0.31 -3.78
N PRO A 63 -6.01 1.33 -3.89
CA PRO A 63 -4.89 1.29 -4.82
C PRO A 63 -3.89 0.20 -4.43
N VAL A 64 -3.81 -0.86 -5.24
CA VAL A 64 -3.07 -2.10 -4.91
C VAL A 64 -1.59 -1.85 -4.68
N LYS A 65 -0.96 -1.00 -5.50
CA LYS A 65 0.47 -0.67 -5.34
C LYS A 65 0.76 0.09 -4.04
N HIS A 66 -0.22 0.81 -3.48
CA HIS A 66 -0.04 1.43 -2.16
C HIS A 66 -0.21 0.40 -1.03
N VAL A 67 -1.08 -0.60 -1.19
CA VAL A 67 -1.21 -1.71 -0.24
C VAL A 67 0.09 -2.51 -0.19
N ILE A 68 0.68 -2.85 -1.34
CA ILE A 68 2.00 -3.51 -1.42
C ILE A 68 3.05 -2.70 -0.66
N ARG A 69 3.19 -1.39 -0.98
CA ARG A 69 4.14 -0.51 -0.30
C ARG A 69 3.91 -0.39 1.20
N PHE A 70 2.66 -0.39 1.64
CA PHE A 70 2.33 -0.38 3.06
C PHE A 70 2.87 -1.64 3.74
N TYR A 71 2.64 -2.81 3.16
CA TYR A 71 3.13 -4.08 3.69
C TYR A 71 4.65 -4.20 3.64
N GLU A 72 5.29 -3.76 2.56
CA GLU A 72 6.75 -3.73 2.47
C GLU A 72 7.37 -2.91 3.61
N LYS A 73 6.84 -1.71 3.86
CA LYS A 73 7.29 -0.86 4.98
C LYS A 73 6.97 -1.49 6.34
N TRP A 74 5.79 -2.06 6.50
CA TRP A 74 5.38 -2.65 7.77
C TRP A 74 6.19 -3.90 8.13
N LEU A 75 6.56 -4.70 7.14
CA LEU A 75 7.39 -5.91 7.30
C LEU A 75 8.89 -5.62 7.25
N GLY A 76 9.30 -4.38 6.93
CA GLY A 76 10.71 -4.01 6.79
C GLY A 76 11.39 -4.65 5.57
N THR A 77 10.63 -4.96 4.52
CA THR A 77 11.14 -5.57 3.28
C THR A 77 11.26 -4.55 2.14
N ASP A 78 11.08 -3.27 2.41
CA ASP A 78 11.22 -2.24 1.41
C ASP A 78 12.70 -2.15 0.96
N ALA A 79 12.96 -2.47 -0.30
CA ALA A 79 14.28 -2.35 -0.90
C ALA A 79 14.73 -0.88 -1.06
N SER A 80 13.82 0.08 -0.80
CA SER A 80 14.00 1.52 -0.99
C SER A 80 14.32 2.27 0.32
N ASN A 81 14.91 1.59 1.30
CA ASN A 81 15.50 2.29 2.42
C ASN A 81 16.62 3.20 1.87
N ALA A 82 16.35 4.51 1.83
CA ALA A 82 17.42 5.47 1.98
C ALA A 82 18.09 5.11 3.30
N THR A 83 19.25 4.47 3.23
CA THR A 83 20.07 4.05 4.38
C THR A 83 20.64 5.24 5.17
N ALA A 84 20.27 6.46 4.77
CA ALA A 84 20.56 7.66 5.53
C ALA A 84 19.86 7.55 6.90
N PRO A 85 20.63 7.64 8.00
CA PRO A 85 20.05 7.79 9.34
C PRO A 85 19.05 8.96 9.37
N PRO A 86 18.11 8.99 10.32
CA PRO A 86 17.26 10.16 10.55
C PRO A 86 18.14 11.38 10.85
N GLY A 87 18.52 12.12 9.82
CA GLY A 87 19.19 13.40 9.96
C GLY A 87 18.17 14.43 10.44
N LYS A 88 18.54 15.28 11.40
CA LYS A 88 17.74 16.49 11.65
C LYS A 88 17.65 17.25 10.33
N ALA A 89 16.43 17.49 9.86
CA ALA A 89 16.21 18.40 8.76
C ALA A 89 16.80 19.77 9.16
N ASP A 90 17.80 20.23 8.43
CA ASP A 90 18.35 21.58 8.57
C ASP A 90 17.63 22.49 7.56
N PRO A 91 16.60 23.26 7.98
CA PRO A 91 15.91 24.18 7.10
C PRO A 91 16.83 25.28 6.54
N GLY A 92 18.04 25.47 7.07
CA GLY A 92 19.06 26.36 6.52
C GLY A 92 19.66 25.89 5.18
N GLN A 93 19.47 24.62 4.82
CA GLN A 93 19.87 24.08 3.50
C GLN A 93 18.90 24.46 2.38
N TRP A 94 17.67 24.86 2.71
CA TRP A 94 16.74 25.42 1.74
C TRP A 94 17.14 26.86 1.43
N LYS A 95 18.19 27.04 0.63
CA LYS A 95 18.55 28.36 0.12
C LYS A 95 17.44 28.85 -0.80
N THR A 96 16.53 29.68 -0.28
CA THR A 96 15.70 30.56 -1.09
C THR A 96 16.64 31.56 -1.77
N LYS A 97 16.76 31.46 -3.10
CA LYS A 97 17.40 32.50 -3.90
C LYS A 97 16.61 33.80 -3.69
N SER A 98 17.10 34.66 -2.81
CA SER A 98 16.54 35.99 -2.61
C SER A 98 16.65 36.74 -3.93
N ARG A 99 15.50 37.10 -4.50
CA ARG A 99 15.41 37.91 -5.72
C ARG A 99 15.74 39.34 -5.31
N SER A 100 16.92 39.83 -5.69
CA SER A 100 17.33 41.21 -5.44
C SER A 100 16.33 42.17 -6.08
N LYS A 101 15.62 42.95 -5.26
CA LYS A 101 14.91 44.13 -5.75
C LYS A 101 15.97 45.16 -6.12
N HIS A 102 16.13 45.42 -7.42
CA HIS A 102 16.80 46.63 -7.90
C HIS A 102 15.94 47.85 -7.50
N PRO A 103 16.48 48.83 -6.75
CA PRO A 103 15.84 50.13 -6.64
C PRO A 103 15.99 50.91 -7.96
N ALA A 104 14.96 51.69 -8.26
CA ALA A 104 14.78 52.51 -9.47
C ALA A 104 15.71 53.72 -9.51
#